data_AF-A0A662S545-F1
#
_entry.id   AF-A0A662S545-F1
#
_cell.length_a   1.000
_cell.length_b   1.000
_cell.length_c   1.000
_cell.angle_alpha   90.00
_cell.angle_beta   90.00
_cell.angle_gamma   90.00
#
_symmetry.space_group_name_H-M   'P 1'
#
loop_
_entity.id
_entity.type
_entity.pdbx_description
1 polymer ?
#
loop_
_entity_poly.entity_id
_entity_poly.type
_entity_poly.pdbx_seq_one_letter_code
_entity_poly.pdbx_strand_id
1 'polypeptide(L)'
;RIYEAGERGEALFVSRGDNSGTHVKELSLWEAAGLDPRGRPWYIESGSGMSQTLMLANEKRAYTLSDIGTYLKMSEKLPELTILLDRGEELINIYSVYVVNPDKVPGVNYRLAKAFADFLSSKEVQDLIASYGTEEFGRPLFYPTRGDPTGELREAWERLAVGG
;
A
#
# COMPACT_ATOMS: atom_id res chain seq x y z
N ARG A 1 16.55 12.51 3.39
CA ARG A 1 16.92 11.93 4.70
C ARG A 1 17.29 10.45 4.63
N ILE A 2 16.39 9.50 4.32
CA ILE A 2 16.74 8.07 4.22
C ILE A 2 17.82 7.83 3.15
N TYR A 3 17.62 8.36 1.95
CA TYR A 3 18.58 8.23 0.84
C TYR A 3 19.98 8.75 1.20
N GLU A 4 20.05 9.96 1.75
CA GLU A 4 21.32 10.58 2.14
C GLU A 4 22.02 9.81 3.26
N ALA A 5 21.27 9.25 4.22
CA ALA A 5 21.82 8.38 5.25
C ALA A 5 22.35 7.07 4.66
N GLY A 6 21.66 6.50 3.67
CA GLY A 6 22.13 5.36 2.89
C GLY A 6 23.45 5.64 2.18
N GLU A 7 23.55 6.79 1.49
CA GLU A 7 24.79 7.20 0.80
C GLU A 7 25.97 7.40 1.76
N ARG A 8 25.71 7.77 3.02
CA ARG A 8 26.73 7.83 4.08
C ARG A 8 27.04 6.49 4.74
N GLY A 9 26.32 5.42 4.39
CA GLY A 9 26.45 4.10 5.02
C GLY A 9 25.86 4.01 6.43
N GLU A 10 24.98 4.95 6.79
CA GLU A 10 24.35 5.04 8.12
C GLU A 10 22.99 4.33 8.19
N ALA A 11 22.39 4.02 7.04
CA ALA A 11 21.07 3.43 6.94
C ALA A 11 21.01 2.36 5.85
N LEU A 12 20.15 1.38 6.06
CA LEU A 12 19.76 0.41 5.04
C LEU A 12 18.28 0.61 4.72
N PHE A 13 17.89 0.32 3.48
CA PHE A 13 16.50 0.25 3.07
C PHE A 13 16.25 -1.12 2.44
N VAL A 14 15.24 -1.84 2.93
CA VAL A 14 14.83 -3.12 2.35
C VAL A 14 13.61 -2.88 1.47
N SER A 15 13.78 -3.12 0.17
CA SER A 15 12.70 -3.17 -0.79
C SER A 15 12.14 -4.58 -0.91
N ARG A 16 10.86 -4.65 -1.28
CA ARG A 16 10.23 -5.90 -1.72
C ARG A 16 10.94 -6.49 -2.96
N GLY A 17 11.30 -5.65 -3.93
CA GLY A 17 11.95 -6.09 -5.18
C GLY A 17 11.17 -7.16 -5.97
N ASP A 18 9.85 -7.23 -5.83
CA ASP A 18 9.02 -8.37 -6.28
C ASP A 18 7.92 -7.99 -7.28
N ASN A 19 7.96 -6.76 -7.81
CA ASN A 19 6.94 -6.19 -8.73
C ASN A 19 5.51 -6.14 -8.17
N SER A 20 5.34 -6.27 -6.85
CA SER A 20 4.05 -6.06 -6.20
C SER A 20 3.63 -4.59 -6.21
N GLY A 21 2.35 -4.32 -5.87
CA GLY A 21 1.87 -2.95 -5.69
C GLY A 21 2.68 -2.15 -4.66
N THR A 22 3.17 -2.78 -3.58
CA THR A 22 4.05 -2.13 -2.60
C THR A 22 5.39 -1.74 -3.23
N HIS A 23 5.98 -2.61 -4.05
CA HIS A 23 7.23 -2.31 -4.75
C HIS A 23 7.04 -1.16 -5.74
N VAL A 24 5.99 -1.19 -6.55
CA VAL A 24 5.65 -0.10 -7.49
C VAL A 24 5.46 1.21 -6.73
N LYS A 25 4.74 1.19 -5.60
CA LYS A 25 4.51 2.37 -4.77
C LYS A 25 5.81 2.93 -4.22
N GLU A 26 6.67 2.08 -3.69
CA GLU A 26 7.99 2.47 -3.19
C GLU A 26 8.84 3.15 -4.27
N LEU A 27 8.95 2.54 -5.46
CA LEU A 27 9.70 3.13 -6.58
C LEU A 27 9.12 4.48 -7.00
N SER A 28 7.80 4.63 -7.02
CA SER A 28 7.16 5.92 -7.34
C SER A 28 7.49 7.02 -6.32
N LEU A 29 7.69 6.66 -5.04
CA LEU A 29 8.09 7.62 -4.00
C LEU A 29 9.53 8.07 -4.18
N TRP A 30 10.43 7.17 -4.58
CA TRP A 30 11.81 7.54 -4.91
C TRP A 30 11.87 8.47 -6.11
N GLU A 31 11.14 8.14 -7.17
CA GLU A 31 11.07 8.93 -8.39
C GLU A 31 10.47 10.32 -8.13
N ALA A 32 9.38 10.41 -7.37
CA ALA A 32 8.78 11.69 -6.98
C ALA A 32 9.73 12.58 -6.15
N ALA A 33 10.67 11.97 -5.42
CA ALA A 33 11.73 12.68 -4.71
C ALA A 33 12.93 13.05 -5.61
N GLY A 34 12.93 12.64 -6.88
CA GLY A 34 14.05 12.82 -7.82
C GLY A 34 15.25 11.93 -7.50
N LEU A 35 15.02 10.77 -6.88
CA LEU A 35 16.06 9.87 -6.36
C LEU A 35 15.95 8.48 -6.99
N ASP A 36 17.08 7.79 -7.15
CA ASP A 36 17.13 6.40 -7.63
C ASP A 36 18.02 5.55 -6.72
N PRO A 37 17.44 4.62 -5.93
CA PRO A 37 18.19 3.77 -5.01
C PRO A 37 18.68 2.47 -5.68
N ARG A 38 18.31 2.18 -6.93
CA ARG A 38 18.64 0.91 -7.59
C ARG A 38 20.15 0.73 -7.72
N GLY A 39 20.60 -0.49 -7.42
CA GLY A 39 22.02 -0.84 -7.44
C GLY A 39 22.87 -0.19 -6.33
N ARG A 40 22.27 0.57 -5.41
CA ARG A 40 22.98 1.14 -4.27
C ARG A 40 23.25 0.07 -3.22
N PRO A 41 24.45 0.02 -2.60
CA PRO A 41 24.78 -1.00 -1.60
C PRO A 41 23.86 -1.03 -0.37
N TRP A 42 23.27 0.13 -0.03
CA TRP A 42 22.37 0.27 1.11
C TRP A 42 20.90 -0.09 0.78
N TYR A 43 20.58 -0.30 -0.49
CA TYR A 43 19.26 -0.65 -0.97
C TYR A 43 19.19 -2.15 -1.27
N ILE A 44 18.43 -2.88 -0.45
CA ILE A 44 18.40 -4.34 -0.43
C ILE A 44 17.07 -4.82 -0.98
N GLU A 45 17.09 -5.51 -2.11
CA GLU A 45 15.90 -6.14 -2.68
C GLU A 45 15.72 -7.54 -2.08
N SER A 46 14.61 -7.77 -1.38
CA SER A 46 14.33 -9.06 -0.75
C SER A 46 13.82 -10.11 -1.74
N GLY A 47 13.24 -9.68 -2.87
CA GLY A 47 12.58 -10.55 -3.85
C GLY A 47 11.40 -11.35 -3.26
N SER A 48 10.84 -10.87 -2.15
CA SER A 48 9.99 -11.65 -1.25
C SER A 48 8.72 -10.90 -0.87
N GLY A 49 7.74 -11.63 -0.33
CA GLY A 49 6.50 -11.03 0.19
C GLY A 49 6.71 -10.07 1.36
N MET A 50 5.66 -9.32 1.73
CA MET A 50 5.75 -8.27 2.75
C MET A 50 6.21 -8.78 4.11
N SER A 51 5.72 -9.94 4.56
CA SER A 51 6.12 -10.50 5.85
C SER A 51 7.61 -10.82 5.93
N GLN A 52 8.19 -11.40 4.87
CA GLN A 52 9.62 -11.70 4.82
C GLN A 52 10.47 -10.43 4.71
N THR A 53 9.99 -9.45 3.95
CA THR A 53 10.62 -8.13 3.83
C THR A 53 10.67 -7.41 5.18
N LEU A 54 9.59 -7.42 5.95
CA LEU A 54 9.56 -6.87 7.31
C LEU A 54 10.51 -7.60 8.26
N MET A 55 10.56 -8.94 8.23
CA MET A 55 11.50 -9.70 9.06
C MET A 55 12.95 -9.35 8.72
N LEU A 56 13.28 -9.23 7.43
CA LEU A 56 14.62 -8.84 6.97
C LEU A 56 14.96 -7.39 7.38
N ALA A 57 14.01 -6.46 7.24
CA ALA A 57 14.20 -5.09 7.68
C ALA A 57 14.43 -5.01 9.19
N ASN A 58 13.68 -5.80 9.98
CA ASN A 58 13.85 -5.89 11.43
C ASN A 58 15.24 -6.43 11.80
N GLU A 59 15.66 -7.55 11.20
CA GLU A 59 16.99 -8.14 11.43
C GLU A 59 18.12 -7.14 11.12
N LYS A 60 17.97 -6.39 10.03
CA LYS A 60 18.95 -5.41 9.57
C LYS A 60 18.84 -4.03 10.23
N ARG A 61 17.84 -3.82 11.11
CA ARG A 61 17.51 -2.50 11.67
C ARG A 61 17.37 -1.44 10.57
N ALA A 62 16.69 -1.81 9.50
CA ALA A 62 16.59 -1.06 8.26
C ALA A 62 15.21 -0.39 8.09
N TYR A 63 15.15 0.59 7.20
CA TYR A 63 13.90 1.17 6.73
C TYR A 63 13.23 0.26 5.70
N THR A 64 11.91 0.33 5.61
CA THR A 64 11.11 -0.35 4.56
C THR A 64 9.79 0.37 4.38
N LEU A 65 9.18 0.26 3.20
CA LEU A 65 7.77 0.58 3.00
C LEU A 65 6.93 -0.69 3.24
N SER A 66 5.78 -0.57 3.89
CA SER A 66 4.84 -1.68 4.14
C SER A 66 3.42 -1.19 4.11
N ASP A 67 2.47 -2.07 3.78
CA ASP A 67 1.07 -1.85 4.15
C ASP A 67 0.91 -1.98 5.68
N ILE A 68 0.02 -1.16 6.24
CA ILE A 68 -0.18 -1.06 7.70
C ILE A 68 -0.74 -2.35 8.30
N GLY A 69 -1.61 -3.05 7.56
CA GLY A 69 -2.23 -4.29 8.02
C GLY A 69 -1.20 -5.40 8.26
N THR A 70 -0.24 -5.56 7.35
CA THR A 70 0.84 -6.54 7.53
C THR A 70 1.77 -6.16 8.68
N TYR A 71 2.13 -4.88 8.82
CA TYR A 71 2.95 -4.42 9.94
C TYR A 71 2.28 -4.71 11.29
N LEU A 72 1.00 -4.32 11.46
CA LEU A 72 0.27 -4.50 12.71
C LEU A 72 0.10 -5.97 13.08
N LYS A 73 -0.12 -6.86 12.11
CA LYS A 73 -0.18 -8.31 12.34
C LYS A 73 1.16 -8.92 12.78
N MET A 74 2.27 -8.24 12.49
CA MET A 74 3.61 -8.74 12.75
C MET A 74 4.35 -7.96 13.83
N SER A 75 3.82 -6.84 14.31
CA SER A 75 4.57 -5.87 15.14
C SER A 75 5.15 -6.49 16.41
N GLU A 76 4.43 -7.44 17.04
CA GLU A 76 4.94 -8.19 18.20
C GLU A 76 6.23 -8.99 17.91
N LYS A 77 6.44 -9.37 16.65
CA LYS A 77 7.61 -10.10 16.16
C LYS A 77 8.66 -9.19 15.54
N LEU A 78 8.43 -7.88 15.52
CA LEU A 78 9.29 -6.88 14.86
C LEU A 78 9.77 -5.81 15.87
N PRO A 79 10.51 -6.19 16.94
CA PRO A 79 10.86 -5.29 18.03
C PRO A 79 11.77 -4.13 17.62
N GLU A 80 12.45 -4.23 16.48
CA GLU A 80 13.36 -3.20 15.98
C GLU A 80 12.67 -2.25 15.00
N LEU A 81 11.41 -2.49 14.64
CA LEU A 81 10.66 -1.68 13.69
C LEU A 81 9.56 -0.87 14.38
N THR A 82 9.59 0.43 14.16
CA THR A 82 8.53 1.35 14.56
C THR A 82 8.00 2.11 13.36
N ILE A 83 6.74 2.54 13.44
CA ILE A 83 6.13 3.38 12.41
C ILE A 83 6.76 4.78 12.50
N LEU A 84 7.37 5.22 11.40
CA LEU A 84 7.90 6.58 11.27
C LEU A 84 6.93 7.51 10.55
N LEU A 85 6.16 6.97 9.60
CA LEU A 85 5.18 7.68 8.81
C LEU A 85 4.08 6.70 8.37
N ASP A 86 2.82 7.02 8.66
CA ASP A 86 1.64 6.24 8.27
C ASP A 86 0.52 7.10 7.66
N ARG A 87 0.83 8.36 7.38
CA ARG A 87 -0.08 9.37 6.82
C ARG A 87 0.66 10.19 5.78
N GLY A 88 -0.08 10.67 4.79
CA GLY A 88 0.44 11.41 3.65
C GLY A 88 -0.34 11.04 2.40
N GLU A 89 -0.61 12.01 1.52
CA GLU A 89 -1.30 11.75 0.24
C GLU A 89 -0.52 10.75 -0.61
N GLU A 90 0.81 10.84 -0.53
CA GLU A 90 1.75 9.97 -1.21
C GLU A 90 1.68 8.52 -0.70
N LEU A 91 1.07 8.25 0.46
CA LEU A 91 0.88 6.89 1.00
C LEU A 91 -0.53 6.32 0.74
N ILE A 92 -1.41 7.08 0.09
CA ILE A 92 -2.75 6.60 -0.27
C ILE A 92 -2.61 5.38 -1.20
N ASN A 93 -3.33 4.32 -0.85
CA ASN A 93 -3.45 3.07 -1.60
C ASN A 93 -4.92 2.78 -1.88
N ILE A 94 -5.39 3.14 -3.08
CA ILE A 94 -6.80 3.05 -3.47
C ILE A 94 -7.11 1.65 -4.03
N TYR A 95 -8.16 1.05 -3.50
CA TYR A 95 -8.74 -0.18 -4.05
C TYR A 95 -9.91 0.17 -4.98
N SER A 96 -9.93 -0.43 -6.17
CA SER A 96 -10.99 -0.22 -7.16
C SER A 96 -11.53 -1.56 -7.67
N VAL A 97 -12.83 -1.60 -7.95
CA VAL A 97 -13.46 -2.73 -8.63
C VAL A 97 -13.78 -2.35 -10.07
N TYR A 98 -13.22 -3.13 -11.00
CA TYR A 98 -13.48 -2.98 -12.43
C TYR A 98 -14.37 -4.12 -12.93
N VAL A 99 -15.51 -3.77 -13.50
CA VAL A 99 -16.40 -4.74 -14.16
C VAL A 99 -15.95 -4.89 -15.61
N VAL A 100 -15.61 -6.12 -16.02
CA VAL A 100 -15.14 -6.41 -17.38
C VAL A 100 -16.25 -6.16 -18.39
N ASN A 101 -15.91 -5.47 -19.48
CA ASN A 101 -16.86 -5.14 -20.55
C ASN A 101 -17.27 -6.41 -21.33
N PRO A 102 -18.56 -6.83 -21.28
CA PRO A 102 -19.03 -8.05 -21.94
C PRO A 102 -19.04 -7.96 -23.47
N ASP A 103 -19.08 -6.76 -24.04
CA ASP A 103 -19.05 -6.55 -25.50
C ASP A 103 -17.64 -6.78 -26.07
N LYS A 104 -16.61 -6.64 -25.22
CA LYS A 104 -15.20 -6.85 -25.60
C LYS A 104 -14.68 -8.22 -25.22
N VAL A 105 -15.18 -8.81 -24.13
CA VAL A 105 -14.72 -10.09 -23.60
C VAL A 105 -15.90 -11.05 -23.53
N PRO A 106 -16.04 -12.00 -24.47
CA PRO A 106 -17.14 -12.96 -24.46
C PRO A 106 -17.01 -13.94 -23.28
N GLY A 107 -18.14 -14.44 -22.79
CA GLY A 107 -18.19 -15.46 -21.72
C GLY A 107 -18.06 -14.92 -20.30
N VAL A 108 -17.93 -13.60 -20.11
CA VAL A 108 -17.88 -13.01 -18.77
C VAL A 108 -19.26 -13.03 -18.09
N ASN A 109 -19.27 -13.25 -16.77
CA ASN A 109 -20.50 -13.19 -15.98
C ASN A 109 -20.77 -11.75 -15.50
N TYR A 110 -21.13 -10.87 -16.45
CA TYR A 110 -21.35 -9.45 -16.18
C TYR A 110 -22.36 -9.20 -15.05
N ARG A 111 -23.45 -9.97 -15.02
CA ARG A 111 -24.51 -9.80 -14.01
C ARG A 111 -23.98 -10.02 -12.59
N LEU A 112 -23.23 -11.09 -12.35
CA LEU A 112 -22.64 -11.34 -11.03
C LEU A 112 -21.53 -10.34 -10.69
N ALA A 113 -20.70 -9.98 -11.66
CA ALA A 113 -19.65 -8.98 -11.46
C ALA A 113 -20.24 -7.62 -11.05
N LYS A 114 -21.33 -7.19 -11.70
CA LYS A 114 -22.04 -5.97 -11.34
C LYS A 114 -22.70 -6.07 -9.97
N ALA A 115 -23.38 -7.18 -9.67
CA ALA A 115 -23.96 -7.41 -8.35
C ALA A 115 -22.92 -7.36 -7.22
N PHE A 116 -21.71 -7.89 -7.45
CA PHE A 116 -20.61 -7.80 -6.49
C PHE A 116 -20.08 -6.37 -6.33
N ALA A 117 -19.93 -5.62 -7.42
CA ALA A 117 -19.54 -4.21 -7.35
C ALA A 117 -20.56 -3.35 -6.58
N ASP A 118 -21.85 -3.60 -6.81
CA ASP A 118 -22.95 -2.93 -6.10
C ASP A 118 -22.98 -3.34 -4.62
N PHE A 119 -22.74 -4.62 -4.30
CA PHE A 119 -22.60 -5.11 -2.93
C PHE A 119 -21.46 -4.41 -2.19
N LEU A 120 -20.27 -4.33 -2.78
CA LEU A 120 -19.12 -3.64 -2.18
C LEU A 120 -19.36 -2.15 -1.93
N SER A 121 -20.20 -1.52 -2.76
CA SER A 121 -20.56 -0.10 -2.64
C SER A 121 -21.77 0.15 -1.73
N SER A 122 -22.39 -0.92 -1.22
CA SER A 122 -23.57 -0.83 -0.35
C SER A 122 -23.24 -0.19 1.00
N LYS A 123 -24.27 0.29 1.72
CA LYS A 123 -24.07 0.97 3.01
C LYS A 123 -23.42 0.04 4.01
N GLU A 124 -24.01 -1.14 4.11
CA GLU A 124 -23.63 -2.17 5.06
C GLU A 124 -22.17 -2.58 4.88
N VAL A 125 -21.73 -2.81 3.64
CA VAL A 125 -20.34 -3.21 3.37
C VAL A 125 -19.37 -2.05 3.61
N GLN A 126 -19.75 -0.82 3.28
CA GLN A 126 -18.90 0.34 3.56
C GLN A 126 -18.75 0.61 5.06
N ASP A 127 -19.82 0.42 5.85
CA ASP A 127 -19.75 0.49 7.32
C ASP A 127 -18.89 -0.65 7.90
N LEU A 128 -18.96 -1.84 7.31
CA LEU A 128 -18.10 -2.97 7.68
C LEU A 128 -16.62 -2.66 7.39
N ILE A 129 -16.32 -2.10 6.22
CA ILE A 129 -14.96 -1.65 5.86
C ILE A 129 -14.46 -0.61 6.87
N ALA A 130 -15.32 0.35 7.25
CA ALA A 130 -14.98 1.43 8.18
C ALA A 130 -14.64 0.97 9.59
N SER A 131 -15.18 -0.17 10.03
CA SER A 131 -14.93 -0.72 11.37
C SER A 131 -13.86 -1.83 11.37
N TYR A 132 -13.49 -2.36 10.21
CA TYR A 132 -12.56 -3.48 10.10
C TYR A 132 -11.20 -3.21 10.75
N GLY A 133 -10.80 -4.11 11.65
CA GLY A 133 -9.55 -4.07 12.40
C GLY A 133 -9.57 -3.19 13.66
N THR A 134 -10.66 -2.46 13.93
CA THR A 134 -10.73 -1.56 15.09
C THR A 134 -10.67 -2.31 16.42
N GLU A 135 -11.35 -3.45 16.53
CA GLU A 135 -11.35 -4.27 17.75
C GLU A 135 -9.96 -4.86 18.05
N GLU A 136 -9.26 -5.33 17.00
CA GLU A 136 -7.97 -6.01 17.13
C GLU A 136 -6.80 -5.02 17.28
N PHE A 137 -6.82 -3.92 16.52
CA PHE A 137 -5.68 -3.00 16.39
C PHE A 137 -5.93 -1.61 16.98
N GLY A 138 -7.11 -1.37 17.57
CA GLY A 138 -7.50 -0.07 18.13
C GLY A 138 -7.74 1.04 17.09
N ARG A 139 -7.70 0.72 15.79
CA ARG A 139 -7.90 1.65 14.68
C ARG A 139 -8.46 0.93 13.44
N PRO A 140 -9.19 1.64 12.56
CA PRO A 140 -9.59 1.06 11.28
C PRO A 140 -8.36 0.84 10.39
N LEU A 141 -8.38 -0.27 9.64
CA LEU A 141 -7.34 -0.59 8.64
C LEU A 141 -7.66 -0.07 7.24
N PHE A 142 -8.94 0.19 6.97
CA PHE A 142 -9.43 0.68 5.69
C PHE A 142 -10.39 1.85 5.92
N TYR A 143 -10.42 2.77 4.95
CA TYR A 143 -11.30 3.93 4.97
C TYR A 143 -12.29 3.79 3.82
N PRO A 144 -13.61 3.82 4.07
CA PRO A 144 -14.62 3.67 3.04
C PRO A 144 -14.63 4.88 2.11
N THR A 145 -15.00 4.68 0.85
CA THR A 145 -15.22 5.76 -0.11
C THR A 145 -16.58 6.44 0.12
N ARG A 146 -17.55 5.68 0.68
CA ARG A 146 -18.89 6.16 1.01
C ARG A 146 -18.85 7.01 2.26
N GLY A 147 -18.35 8.23 2.11
CA GLY A 147 -18.14 9.13 3.23
C GLY A 147 -16.99 10.09 3.02
N ASP A 148 -16.36 10.13 1.84
CA ASP A 148 -15.41 11.16 1.42
C ASP A 148 -16.15 12.49 1.21
N PRO A 149 -16.26 13.36 2.24
CA PRO A 149 -17.05 14.58 2.14
C PRO A 149 -16.26 15.67 1.40
N THR A 150 -14.93 15.48 1.27
CA THR A 150 -13.97 16.43 0.73
C THR A 150 -13.61 16.12 -0.72
N GLY A 151 -13.93 14.92 -1.22
CA GLY A 151 -13.63 14.49 -2.59
C GLY A 151 -12.19 14.03 -2.78
N GLU A 152 -11.41 13.95 -1.70
CA GLU A 152 -9.97 13.66 -1.71
C GLU A 152 -9.64 12.29 -2.29
N LEU A 153 -10.47 11.27 -2.05
CA LEU A 153 -10.26 9.93 -2.60
C LEU A 153 -10.55 9.90 -4.09
N ARG A 154 -11.56 10.67 -4.54
CA ARG A 154 -11.85 10.80 -5.97
C ARG A 154 -10.75 11.59 -6.68
N GLU A 155 -10.31 12.71 -6.12
CA GLU A 155 -9.23 13.52 -6.69
C GLU A 155 -7.90 12.74 -6.70
N ALA A 156 -7.58 12.03 -5.61
CA ALA A 156 -6.41 11.16 -5.57
C ALA A 156 -6.51 10.04 -6.61
N TRP A 157 -7.69 9.43 -6.79
CA TRP A 157 -7.90 8.44 -7.84
C TRP A 157 -7.75 9.04 -9.24
N GLU A 158 -8.32 10.22 -9.50
CA GLU A 158 -8.18 10.91 -10.79
C GLU A 158 -6.71 11.25 -11.07
N ARG A 159 -5.95 11.74 -10.08
CA ARG A 159 -4.50 11.96 -10.22
C ARG A 159 -3.74 10.67 -10.53
N LEU A 160 -4.05 9.58 -9.84
CA LEU A 160 -3.38 8.29 -10.03
C LEU A 160 -3.78 7.59 -11.34
N ALA A 161 -5.01 7.78 -11.82
CA ALA A 161 -5.55 7.10 -13.00
C ALA A 161 -5.16 7.76 -14.32
N VAL A 162 -4.94 9.08 -14.33
CA VAL A 162 -4.63 9.82 -15.56
C VAL A 162 -3.16 9.69 -15.96
N GLY A 163 -2.28 9.29 -15.03
CA GLY A 163 -0.83 9.30 -15.24
C GLY A 163 -0.33 10.75 -15.28
N GLY A 164 0.62 11.08 -14.40
CA GLY A 164 1.33 12.36 -14.46
C GLY A 164 2.13 12.50 -15.75
#